data_AF-A0A964C2C2-F1
#
_entry.id   AF-A0A964C2C2-F1
#
_cell.length_a   1.000
_cell.length_b   1.000
_cell.length_c   1.000
_cell.angle_alpha   90.00
_cell.angle_beta   90.00
_cell.angle_gamma   90.00
#
_symmetry.space_group_name_H-M   'P 1'
#
loop_
_entity.id
_entity.type
_entity.pdbx_description
1 polymer ?
#
loop_
_entity_poly.entity_id
_entity_poly.type
_entity_poly.pdbx_seq_one_letter_code
_entity_poly.pdbx_strand_id
1 'polypeptide(L)'
;MAKLPDKTITSALNLQRRLLEGIDAAKAAESAIFEQSGETDATATVLDQLQNSAERLREPYSRLYTLLLRIAEAQPASSAMLDLLYRSIEQGQAALDASAASVQEAKRDWNIL
;
A
#
# COMPACT_ATOMS: atom_id res chain seq x y z
N MET A 1 -26.04 17.60 -0.94
CA MET A 1 -25.69 16.40 -1.74
C MET A 1 -24.49 16.77 -2.60
N ALA A 2 -23.35 16.11 -2.42
CA ALA A 2 -22.07 16.56 -2.96
C ALA A 2 -21.54 15.53 -3.97
N LYS A 3 -21.26 15.99 -5.20
CA LYS A 3 -20.39 15.26 -6.12
C LYS A 3 -19.01 15.18 -5.49
N LEU A 4 -18.35 14.03 -5.58
CA LEU A 4 -16.99 13.88 -5.05
C LEU A 4 -16.07 14.90 -5.77
N PRO A 5 -15.30 15.73 -5.06
CA PRO A 5 -14.41 16.68 -5.72
C PRO A 5 -13.36 15.94 -6.54
N ASP A 6 -13.08 16.41 -7.76
CA ASP A 6 -12.09 15.79 -8.66
C ASP A 6 -10.73 15.61 -7.98
N LYS A 7 -10.32 16.60 -7.17
CA LYS A 7 -9.10 16.55 -6.36
C LYS A 7 -9.05 15.34 -5.41
N THR A 8 -10.17 14.96 -4.80
CA THR A 8 -10.26 13.81 -3.88
C THR A 8 -10.11 12.49 -4.66
N ILE A 9 -10.76 12.37 -5.82
CA ILE A 9 -10.63 11.21 -6.71
C ILE A 9 -9.16 11.06 -7.13
N THR A 10 -8.55 12.14 -7.64
CA THR A 10 -7.15 12.14 -8.07
C THR A 10 -6.21 11.76 -6.92
N SER A 11 -6.45 12.26 -5.72
CA SER A 11 -5.61 11.93 -4.55
C SER A 11 -5.70 10.46 -4.18
N ALA A 12 -6.91 9.89 -4.17
CA ALA A 12 -7.13 8.48 -3.88
C ALA A 12 -6.49 7.56 -4.94
N LEU A 13 -6.68 7.86 -6.24
CA LEU A 13 -6.06 7.11 -7.34
C LEU A 13 -4.53 7.19 -7.29
N ASN A 14 -3.97 8.37 -7.00
CA ASN A 14 -2.53 8.53 -6.83
C ASN A 14 -1.99 7.70 -5.65
N LEU A 15 -2.71 7.65 -4.54
CA LEU A 15 -2.35 6.80 -3.41
C LEU A 15 -2.42 5.32 -3.79
N GLN A 16 -3.46 4.89 -4.51
CA GLN A 16 -3.55 3.50 -4.99
C GLN A 16 -2.36 3.09 -5.86
N ARG A 17 -1.93 3.96 -6.79
CA ARG A 17 -0.69 3.74 -7.57
C ARG A 17 0.52 3.56 -6.65
N ARG A 18 0.71 4.46 -5.69
CA ARG A 18 1.84 4.38 -4.74
C ARG A 18 1.80 3.15 -3.85
N LEU A 19 0.61 2.69 -3.45
CA LEU A 19 0.44 1.43 -2.72
C LEU A 19 0.86 0.23 -3.57
N LEU A 20 0.50 0.20 -4.86
CA LEU A 20 0.97 -0.84 -5.79
C LEU A 20 2.49 -0.81 -5.95
N GLU A 21 3.08 0.37 -6.11
CA GLU A 21 4.53 0.54 -6.18
C GLU A 21 5.24 0.06 -4.89
N GLY A 22 4.64 0.30 -3.73
CA GLY A 22 5.17 -0.21 -2.46
C GLY A 22 5.07 -1.73 -2.33
N ILE A 23 3.98 -2.34 -2.80
CA ILE A 23 3.82 -3.81 -2.86
C ILE A 23 4.87 -4.42 -3.79
N ASP A 24 5.03 -3.85 -4.98
CA ASP A 24 6.02 -4.27 -5.96
C ASP A 24 7.44 -4.15 -5.40
N ALA A 25 7.77 -3.02 -4.77
CA ALA A 25 9.09 -2.81 -4.16
C ALA A 25 9.41 -3.83 -3.05
N ALA A 26 8.42 -4.20 -2.23
CA ALA A 26 8.59 -5.22 -1.20
C ALA A 26 8.85 -6.60 -1.82
N LYS A 27 8.08 -6.96 -2.86
CA LYS A 27 8.23 -8.24 -3.57
C LYS A 27 9.52 -8.35 -4.38
N ALA A 28 9.96 -7.26 -5.00
CA ALA A 28 11.24 -7.20 -5.68
C ALA A 28 12.41 -7.39 -4.70
N ALA A 29 12.34 -6.78 -3.51
CA ALA A 29 13.35 -6.98 -2.47
C ALA A 29 13.38 -8.43 -1.97
N GLU A 30 12.20 -9.04 -1.77
CA GLU A 30 12.08 -10.44 -1.36
C GLU A 30 12.74 -11.38 -2.37
N SER A 31 12.45 -11.21 -3.66
CA SER A 31 13.05 -11.99 -4.75
C SER A 31 14.57 -11.81 -4.79
N ALA A 32 15.05 -10.57 -4.74
CA ALA A 32 16.48 -10.27 -4.81
C ALA A 32 17.27 -10.88 -3.63
N ILE A 33 16.73 -10.79 -2.41
CA ILE A 33 17.36 -11.40 -1.22
C ILE A 33 17.43 -12.92 -1.37
N PHE A 34 16.32 -13.53 -1.79
CA PHE A 34 16.26 -14.98 -1.98
C PHE A 34 17.22 -15.46 -3.08
N GLU A 35 17.31 -14.75 -4.20
CA GLU A 35 18.22 -15.08 -5.31
C GLU A 35 19.70 -14.94 -4.91
N GLN A 36 20.05 -13.92 -4.12
CA GLN A 36 21.43 -13.67 -3.72
C GLN A 36 21.91 -14.59 -2.59
N SER A 37 21.05 -14.86 -1.61
CA SER A 37 21.45 -15.47 -0.33
C SER A 37 20.81 -16.82 -0.06
N GLY A 38 19.80 -17.22 -0.84
CA GLY A 38 19.04 -18.45 -0.63
C GLY A 38 18.22 -18.45 0.67
N GLU A 39 17.78 -19.64 1.07
CA GLU A 39 17.02 -19.84 2.30
C GLU A 39 17.97 -20.12 3.48
N THR A 40 17.99 -19.20 4.43
CA THR A 40 18.77 -19.24 5.67
C THR A 40 17.92 -18.69 6.81
N ASP A 41 18.29 -18.95 8.07
CA ASP A 41 17.55 -18.41 9.22
C ASP A 41 17.49 -16.87 9.20
N ALA A 42 18.56 -16.22 8.71
CA ALA A 42 18.63 -14.78 8.56
C ALA A 42 17.68 -14.27 7.45
N THR A 43 17.64 -14.95 6.30
CA THR A 43 16.73 -14.56 5.21
C THR A 43 15.27 -14.81 5.56
N ALA A 44 14.94 -15.89 6.28
CA ALA A 44 13.57 -16.19 6.70
C ALA A 44 12.91 -15.01 7.45
N THR A 45 13.66 -14.35 8.35
CA THR A 45 13.16 -13.21 9.13
C THR A 45 12.86 -12.00 8.24
N VAL A 46 13.77 -11.62 7.35
CA VAL A 46 13.57 -10.45 6.47
C VAL A 46 12.51 -10.71 5.40
N LEU A 47 12.40 -11.94 4.88
CA LEU A 47 11.39 -12.31 3.90
C LEU A 47 9.98 -12.21 4.52
N ASP A 48 9.80 -12.64 5.78
CA ASP A 48 8.55 -12.45 6.51
C ASP A 48 8.22 -10.96 6.72
N GLN A 49 9.22 -10.13 7.07
CA GLN A 49 9.02 -8.67 7.19
C GLN A 49 8.59 -8.01 5.88
N LEU A 50 9.18 -8.41 4.75
CA LEU A 50 8.84 -7.92 3.42
C LEU A 50 7.44 -8.39 2.99
N GLN A 51 7.10 -9.65 3.26
CA GLN A 51 5.75 -10.18 3.06
C GLN A 51 4.71 -9.39 3.87
N ASN A 52 4.96 -9.18 5.16
CA ASN A 52 4.10 -8.38 6.04
C ASN A 52 3.94 -6.93 5.54
N SER A 53 5.02 -6.35 4.98
CA SER A 53 4.98 -5.02 4.38
C SER A 53 4.07 -4.98 3.15
N ALA A 54 4.15 -5.98 2.26
CA ALA A 54 3.26 -6.10 1.11
C ALA A 54 1.79 -6.32 1.52
N GLU A 55 1.54 -7.16 2.52
CA GLU A 55 0.20 -7.42 3.05
C GLU A 55 -0.43 -6.16 3.65
N ARG A 56 0.33 -5.41 4.45
CA ARG A 56 -0.11 -4.14 5.05
C ARG A 56 -0.56 -3.12 3.99
N LEU A 57 0.03 -3.13 2.80
CA LEU A 57 -0.32 -2.24 1.69
C LEU A 57 -1.51 -2.74 0.85
N ARG A 58 -1.73 -4.06 0.81
CA ARG A 58 -2.83 -4.67 0.03
C ARG A 58 -4.21 -4.31 0.58
N GLU A 59 -4.33 -4.21 1.90
CA GLU A 59 -5.57 -3.84 2.59
C GLU A 59 -6.07 -2.44 2.19
N PRO A 60 -5.29 -1.34 2.37
CA PRO A 60 -5.74 -0.02 1.98
C PRO A 60 -5.93 0.12 0.48
N TYR A 61 -5.15 -0.57 -0.36
CA TYR A 61 -5.35 -0.57 -1.81
C TYR A 61 -6.74 -1.11 -2.19
N SER A 62 -7.09 -2.29 -1.66
CA SER A 62 -8.36 -2.97 -1.93
C SER A 62 -9.56 -2.16 -1.40
N ARG A 63 -9.39 -1.56 -0.23
CA ARG A 63 -10.42 -0.71 0.39
C ARG A 63 -10.66 0.56 -0.42
N LEU A 64 -9.61 1.27 -0.84
CA LEU A 64 -9.71 2.47 -1.67
C LEU A 64 -10.37 2.17 -3.02
N TYR A 65 -9.97 1.08 -3.68
CA TYR A 65 -10.58 0.62 -4.93
C TYR A 65 -12.09 0.42 -4.77
N THR A 66 -12.48 -0.32 -3.74
CA THR A 66 -13.87 -0.66 -3.48
C THR A 66 -14.70 0.58 -3.13
N LEU A 67 -14.17 1.47 -2.30
CA LEU A 67 -14.87 2.70 -1.88
C LEU A 67 -15.07 3.67 -3.05
N LEU A 68 -14.06 3.88 -3.90
CA LEU A 68 -14.17 4.75 -5.06
C LEU A 68 -15.26 4.28 -6.02
N LEU A 69 -15.30 2.96 -6.31
CA LEU A 69 -16.33 2.38 -7.17
C LEU A 69 -17.73 2.58 -6.56
N ARG A 70 -17.93 2.23 -5.28
CA ARG A 70 -19.22 2.38 -4.61
C ARG A 70 -19.69 3.84 -4.54
N ILE A 71 -18.78 4.78 -4.31
CA ILE A 71 -19.09 6.22 -4.29
C ILE A 71 -19.52 6.69 -5.68
N ALA A 72 -18.88 6.20 -6.75
CA ALA A 72 -19.26 6.54 -8.11
C ALA A 72 -20.65 5.99 -8.49
N GLU A 73 -21.01 4.80 -8.01
CA GLU A 73 -22.30 4.15 -8.30
C GLU A 73 -23.46 4.68 -7.45
N ALA A 74 -23.19 5.13 -6.22
CA ALA A 74 -24.22 5.53 -5.25
C ALA A 74 -24.59 7.03 -5.31
N GLN A 75 -24.54 7.67 -6.46
CA GLN A 75 -24.73 9.13 -6.55
C GLN A 75 -26.15 9.58 -6.18
N PRO A 76 -26.31 10.56 -5.28
CA PRO A 76 -25.25 11.30 -4.57
C PRO A 76 -24.69 10.51 -3.38
N ALA A 77 -23.37 10.51 -3.23
CA ALA A 77 -22.73 9.80 -2.13
C ALA A 77 -23.12 10.37 -0.75
N SER A 78 -23.31 9.48 0.23
CA SER A 78 -23.57 9.85 1.62
C SER A 78 -22.31 10.37 2.31
N SER A 79 -22.47 11.23 3.32
CA SER A 79 -21.37 11.74 4.14
C SER A 79 -20.55 10.59 4.76
N ALA A 80 -21.20 9.53 5.23
CA ALA A 80 -20.52 8.36 5.78
C ALA A 80 -19.59 7.68 4.76
N MET A 81 -19.98 7.58 3.48
CA MET A 81 -19.10 7.02 2.45
C MET A 81 -17.89 7.94 2.18
N LEU A 82 -18.10 9.26 2.21
CA LEU A 82 -17.02 10.24 2.06
C LEU A 82 -16.04 10.18 3.24
N ASP A 83 -16.54 10.10 4.47
CA ASP A 83 -15.72 10.00 5.67
C ASP A 83 -14.89 8.71 5.68
N LEU A 84 -15.49 7.59 5.25
CA LEU A 84 -14.77 6.33 5.08
C LEU A 84 -13.66 6.43 4.03
N LEU A 85 -13.89 7.15 2.92
CA LEU A 85 -12.86 7.39 1.91
C LEU A 85 -11.71 8.21 2.49
N TYR A 86 -11.99 9.32 3.19
CA TYR A 86 -10.95 10.16 3.78
C TYR A 86 -10.10 9.41 4.81
N ARG A 87 -10.72 8.64 5.71
CA ARG A 87 -10.00 7.79 6.67
C ARG A 87 -9.16 6.72 5.97
N SER A 88 -9.69 6.15 4.88
CA SER A 88 -8.96 5.15 4.10
C SER A 88 -7.72 5.73 3.42
N ILE A 89 -7.78 6.99 2.96
CA ILE A 89 -6.64 7.70 2.41
C ILE A 89 -5.57 7.92 3.48
N GLU A 90 -5.96 8.42 4.65
CA GLU A 90 -5.04 8.65 5.78
C GLU A 90 -4.34 7.36 6.22
N GLN A 91 -5.11 6.29 6.44
CA GLN A 91 -4.58 4.99 6.83
C GLN A 91 -3.68 4.37 5.74
N GLY A 92 -4.05 4.53 4.46
CA GLY A 92 -3.24 4.07 3.35
C GLY A 92 -1.90 4.81 3.25
N GLN A 93 -1.89 6.12 3.53
CA GLN A 93 -0.65 6.90 3.57
C GLN A 93 0.25 6.45 4.72
N ALA A 94 -0.30 6.26 5.92
CA ALA A 94 0.46 5.77 7.08
C ALA A 94 1.03 4.36 6.84
N ALA A 95 0.26 3.47 6.23
CA ALA A 95 0.72 2.13 5.85
C ALA A 95 1.87 2.19 4.84
N LEU A 96 1.76 3.07 3.84
CA LEU A 96 2.80 3.28 2.84
C LEU A 96 4.10 3.76 3.47
N ASP A 97 4.04 4.76 4.34
CA ASP A 97 5.23 5.33 4.98
C ASP A 97 5.92 4.30 5.89
N ALA A 98 5.14 3.53 6.65
CA ALA A 98 5.66 2.46 7.50
C ALA A 98 6.32 1.33 6.69
N SER A 99 5.65 0.82 5.64
CA SER A 99 6.20 -0.25 4.81
C SER A 99 7.40 0.22 3.98
N ALA A 100 7.43 1.47 3.52
CA ALA A 100 8.56 2.02 2.79
C ALA A 100 9.84 2.04 3.64
N ALA A 101 9.72 2.38 4.94
CA ALA A 101 10.84 2.33 5.86
C ALA A 101 11.40 0.90 6.01
N SER A 102 10.54 -0.09 6.25
CA SER A 102 10.95 -1.49 6.38
C SER A 102 11.60 -2.05 5.11
N VAL A 103 11.04 -1.74 3.93
CA VAL A 103 11.63 -2.19 2.66
C VAL A 103 13.01 -1.55 2.43
N GLN A 104 13.18 -0.27 2.76
CA GLN A 104 14.47 0.40 2.61
C GLN A 104 15.54 -0.11 3.58
N GLU A 105 15.15 -0.47 4.80
CA GLU A 105 16.02 -1.13 5.77
C GLU A 105 16.50 -2.49 5.25
N ALA A 106 15.57 -3.35 4.82
CA ALA A 106 15.90 -4.64 4.22
C ALA A 106 16.85 -4.51 3.02
N LYS A 107 16.61 -3.54 2.13
CA LYS A 107 17.51 -3.31 0.97
C LYS A 107 18.91 -2.92 1.37
N ARG A 108 19.06 -2.12 2.44
CA ARG A 108 20.37 -1.70 2.97
C ARG A 108 21.10 -2.85 3.63
N ASP A 109 20.42 -3.59 4.50
CA ASP A 109 21.01 -4.68 5.27
C ASP A 109 21.52 -5.81 4.35
N TRP A 110 20.84 -6.03 3.23
CA TRP A 110 21.20 -7.05 2.24
C TRP A 110 21.94 -6.51 1.02
N ASN A 111 22.28 -5.22 1.01
CA ASN A 111 23.05 -4.55 -0.04
C ASN A 111 22.47 -4.73 -1.47
N ILE A 112 21.16 -4.54 -1.62
CA ILE A 112 20.41 -4.64 -2.88
C ILE A 112 19.78 -3.29 -3.29
N LEU A 113 20.43 -2.18 -2.93
CA LEU A 113 19.98 -0.80 -3.23
C LEU A 113 20.00 -0.47 -4.73
#